data_AF-A0A2K9LV19-F1
#
_entry.id   AF-A0A2K9LV19-F1
#
_cell.length_a   1.000
_cell.length_b   1.000
_cell.length_c   1.000
_cell.angle_alpha   90.00
_cell.angle_beta   90.00
_cell.angle_gamma   90.00
#
_symmetry.space_group_name_H-M   'P 1'
#
loop_
_entity.id
_entity.type
_entity.pdbx_description
1 polymer ?
#
loop_
_entity_poly.entity_id
_entity_poly.type
_entity_poly.pdbx_seq_one_letter_code
_entity_poly.pdbx_strand_id
1 'polypeptide(L)'
;MIKLLCLMGSLTFGTSAVMPILETNENNVLSSENYRDENKKQALDFIEYAINSLSNSITSTNVSSKLTFIKLAYPAVSQAYNFLNYVEHTPEIVNAKKLLLEGAEFIDLAARQGTSDRMNFYTGQAVRSLSSAIWNIGVNYNEQNKKQAQDFTSYAIGSLSNSVTTTNVSSKLKFIQLAYPAVSQAYDFLNYVEHTPEIVNAKKLLLKGAEFIDLAARQGTSDRMNFYTGQAIPILSSALKQIGLSNI
;
A
#
# COMPACT_ATOMS: atom_id res chain seq x y z
N MET A 1 39.94 -39.48 16.13
CA MET A 1 41.35 -39.15 15.87
C MET A 1 41.45 -37.64 15.63
N ILE A 2 42.19 -36.95 16.53
CA ILE A 2 42.99 -35.72 16.35
C ILE A 2 42.32 -34.38 15.95
N LYS A 3 42.62 -33.37 16.79
CA LYS A 3 42.46 -31.91 16.65
C LYS A 3 43.53 -31.30 15.71
N LEU A 4 43.18 -30.16 15.10
CA LEU A 4 43.93 -28.88 15.00
C LEU A 4 45.46 -28.86 14.75
N LEU A 5 45.91 -28.05 13.78
CA LEU A 5 47.05 -27.09 13.77
C LEU A 5 47.49 -26.87 12.30
N CYS A 6 47.24 -25.71 11.67
CA CYS A 6 47.96 -24.42 11.74
C CYS A 6 49.45 -24.47 11.31
N LEU A 7 49.82 -23.63 10.34
CA LEU A 7 51.05 -22.82 10.29
C LEU A 7 50.84 -21.74 9.20
N MET A 8 50.50 -20.49 9.56
CA MET A 8 51.40 -19.39 9.97
C MET A 8 52.30 -18.86 8.85
N GLY A 9 52.05 -17.62 8.48
CA GLY A 9 53.02 -16.68 7.93
C GLY A 9 52.78 -15.32 8.59
N SER A 10 53.49 -15.07 9.69
CA SER A 10 53.57 -13.81 10.43
C SER A 10 54.69 -12.91 9.87
N LEU A 11 54.56 -11.59 10.04
CA LEU A 11 55.59 -10.57 10.38
C LEU A 11 54.87 -9.19 10.35
N THR A 12 54.40 -8.58 11.47
CA THR A 12 55.07 -7.64 12.43
C THR A 12 55.67 -6.37 11.79
N PHE A 13 55.61 -5.13 12.29
CA PHE A 13 55.05 -4.40 13.45
C PHE A 13 54.95 -2.91 13.04
N GLY A 14 54.04 -2.13 13.62
CA GLY A 14 54.04 -0.67 13.44
C GLY A 14 52.85 0.02 14.10
N THR A 15 52.97 0.30 15.40
CA THR A 15 52.01 1.11 16.16
C THR A 15 52.12 2.59 15.80
N SER A 16 51.04 3.16 15.28
CA SER A 16 50.63 4.54 15.57
C SER A 16 49.12 4.59 15.41
N ALA A 17 48.39 4.62 16.53
CA ALA A 17 46.99 5.01 16.50
C ALA A 17 46.96 6.49 16.13
N VAL A 18 46.67 6.79 14.87
CA VAL A 18 46.18 8.12 14.49
C VAL A 18 44.73 8.14 14.97
N MET A 19 44.49 8.77 16.12
CA MET A 19 43.13 9.08 16.53
C MET A 19 42.51 9.94 15.42
N PRO A 20 41.37 9.53 14.81
CA PRO A 20 40.57 10.48 14.08
C PRO A 20 40.12 11.52 15.11
N ILE A 21 40.43 12.78 14.83
CA ILE A 21 39.80 13.91 15.51
C ILE A 21 38.30 13.70 15.32
N LEU A 22 37.57 13.50 16.42
CA LEU A 22 36.13 13.64 16.44
C LEU A 22 35.88 15.12 16.16
N GLU A 23 35.63 15.48 14.90
CA GLU A 23 34.76 16.61 14.64
C GLU A 23 33.39 16.19 15.18
N THR A 24 33.05 16.73 16.35
CA THR A 24 31.68 16.78 16.83
C THR A 24 30.89 17.60 15.82
N ASN A 25 30.39 16.91 14.80
CA ASN A 25 29.37 17.47 13.93
C ASN A 25 28.09 17.49 14.76
N GLU A 26 27.85 18.64 15.39
CA GLU A 26 26.63 18.90 16.11
C GLU A 26 25.43 18.72 15.16
N ASN A 27 24.56 17.79 15.58
CA ASN A 27 23.12 17.81 15.34
C ASN A 27 22.61 17.39 13.96
N ASN A 28 22.53 16.07 13.77
CA ASN A 28 21.30 15.49 13.23
C ASN A 28 21.00 14.17 13.94
N VAL A 29 20.78 14.23 15.26
CA VAL A 29 20.17 13.11 15.99
C VAL A 29 18.73 13.06 15.52
N LEU A 30 18.41 12.18 14.58
CA LEU A 30 17.04 11.88 14.22
C LEU A 30 16.31 11.55 15.53
N SER A 31 15.29 12.33 15.88
CA SER A 31 14.47 12.00 17.04
C SER A 31 13.86 10.60 16.83
N SER A 32 13.65 9.86 17.91
CA SER A 32 12.99 8.55 17.84
C SER A 32 11.61 8.62 17.18
N GLU A 33 10.95 9.78 17.26
CA GLU A 33 9.69 10.10 16.59
C GLU A 33 9.87 10.22 15.06
N ASN A 34 10.82 11.03 14.60
CA ASN A 34 11.15 11.14 13.16
C ASN A 34 11.54 9.79 12.54
N TYR A 35 12.21 8.93 13.31
CA TYR A 35 12.56 7.58 12.85
C TYR A 35 11.34 6.66 12.71
N ARG A 36 10.37 6.73 13.63
CA ARG A 36 9.13 5.94 13.54
C ARG A 36 8.28 6.39 12.36
N ASP A 37 8.17 7.70 12.15
CA ASP A 37 7.41 8.29 11.07
C ASP A 37 8.00 7.97 9.70
N GLU A 38 9.32 7.93 9.58
CA GLU A 38 9.99 7.43 8.37
C GLU A 38 9.69 5.95 8.12
N ASN A 39 9.69 5.10 9.15
CA ASN A 39 9.33 3.69 8.99
C ASN A 39 7.85 3.51 8.56
N LYS A 40 6.92 4.36 9.04
CA LYS A 40 5.54 4.36 8.53
C LYS A 40 5.48 4.77 7.05
N LYS A 41 6.22 5.80 6.65
CA LYS A 41 6.35 6.25 5.25
C LYS A 41 6.83 5.12 4.35
N GLN A 42 7.92 4.45 4.74
CA GLN A 42 8.46 3.28 4.03
C GLN A 42 7.43 2.14 3.95
N ALA A 43 6.74 1.81 5.05
CA ALA A 43 5.70 0.78 5.04
C ALA A 43 4.59 1.10 4.04
N LEU A 44 4.10 2.35 4.04
CA LEU A 44 3.07 2.82 3.12
C LEU A 44 3.50 2.73 1.64
N ASP A 45 4.75 3.07 1.33
CA ASP A 45 5.29 2.97 -0.03
C ASP A 45 5.36 1.53 -0.53
N PHE A 46 5.76 0.59 0.32
CA PHE A 46 5.76 -0.84 -0.02
C PHE A 46 4.34 -1.39 -0.20
N ILE A 47 3.37 -0.95 0.61
CA ILE A 47 1.97 -1.36 0.43
C ILE A 47 1.41 -0.82 -0.90
N GLU A 48 1.72 0.44 -1.23
CA GLU A 48 1.33 1.05 -2.50
C GLU A 48 1.93 0.30 -3.69
N TYR A 49 3.21 -0.08 -3.63
CA TYR A 49 3.83 -0.91 -4.66
C TYR A 49 3.15 -2.29 -4.82
N ALA A 50 2.77 -2.92 -3.72
CA ALA A 50 2.02 -4.17 -3.74
C ALA A 50 0.65 -3.99 -4.41
N ILE A 51 -0.09 -2.93 -4.05
CA ILE A 51 -1.39 -2.61 -4.67
C ILE A 51 -1.23 -2.28 -6.15
N ASN A 52 -0.19 -1.55 -6.57
CA ASN A 52 0.11 -1.28 -7.97
C ASN A 52 0.34 -2.58 -8.76
N SER A 53 1.11 -3.51 -8.18
CA SER A 53 1.36 -4.82 -8.79
C SER A 53 0.06 -5.62 -8.93
N LEU A 54 -0.75 -5.71 -7.87
CA LEU A 54 -2.06 -6.39 -7.91
C LEU A 54 -3.02 -5.75 -8.91
N SER A 55 -2.97 -4.43 -9.02
CA SER A 55 -3.77 -3.66 -9.98
C SER A 55 -3.37 -3.95 -11.43
N ASN A 56 -2.07 -4.06 -11.72
CA ASN A 56 -1.57 -4.52 -13.02
C ASN A 56 -1.99 -5.97 -13.34
N SER A 57 -2.11 -6.82 -12.31
CA SER A 57 -2.75 -8.13 -12.50
C SER A 57 -4.20 -7.97 -12.93
N ILE A 58 -5.00 -7.15 -12.22
CA ILE A 58 -6.42 -6.93 -12.53
C ILE A 58 -6.63 -6.46 -13.98
N THR A 59 -5.79 -5.54 -14.48
CA THR A 59 -5.90 -5.01 -15.84
C THR A 59 -5.50 -5.99 -16.94
N SER A 60 -4.69 -7.01 -16.62
CA SER A 60 -4.33 -8.07 -17.56
C SER A 60 -5.47 -9.09 -17.72
N THR A 61 -5.67 -9.62 -18.92
CA THR A 61 -6.56 -10.77 -19.18
C THR A 61 -5.80 -12.10 -19.27
N ASN A 62 -4.47 -12.05 -19.47
CA ASN A 62 -3.62 -13.22 -19.59
C ASN A 62 -3.20 -13.76 -18.21
N VAL A 63 -3.41 -15.07 -17.97
CA VAL A 63 -3.11 -15.75 -16.70
C VAL A 63 -1.63 -15.68 -16.33
N SER A 64 -0.72 -15.89 -17.28
CA SER A 64 0.72 -15.82 -17.03
C SER A 64 1.16 -14.42 -16.61
N SER A 65 0.68 -13.38 -17.30
CA SER A 65 0.94 -11.99 -16.92
C SER A 65 0.35 -11.64 -15.55
N LYS A 66 -0.89 -12.07 -15.26
CA LYS A 66 -1.50 -11.92 -13.93
C LYS A 66 -0.62 -12.51 -12.83
N LEU A 67 -0.16 -13.76 -13.05
CA LEU A 67 0.66 -14.47 -12.08
C LEU A 67 1.97 -13.75 -11.79
N THR A 68 2.63 -13.23 -12.82
CA THR A 68 3.86 -12.43 -12.67
C THR A 68 3.61 -11.23 -11.77
N PHE A 69 2.56 -10.46 -12.02
CA PHE A 69 2.23 -9.29 -11.22
C PHE A 69 1.84 -9.63 -9.78
N ILE A 70 1.06 -10.69 -9.56
CA ILE A 70 0.71 -11.16 -8.20
C ILE A 70 1.97 -11.55 -7.41
N LYS A 71 2.92 -12.24 -8.05
CA LYS A 71 4.19 -12.63 -7.39
C LYS A 71 5.06 -11.44 -7.00
N LEU A 72 4.98 -10.33 -7.71
CA LEU A 72 5.70 -9.09 -7.35
C LEU A 72 5.13 -8.42 -6.10
N ALA A 73 3.85 -8.63 -5.78
CA ALA A 73 3.21 -7.99 -4.63
C ALA A 73 3.65 -8.61 -3.29
N TYR A 74 3.83 -9.93 -3.22
CA TYR A 74 4.16 -10.63 -1.97
C TYR A 74 5.41 -10.09 -1.24
N PRO A 75 6.60 -9.95 -1.89
CA PRO A 75 7.78 -9.45 -1.20
C PRO A 75 7.60 -8.03 -0.67
N ALA A 76 6.82 -7.19 -1.37
CA ALA A 76 6.55 -5.82 -0.91
C ALA A 76 5.69 -5.80 0.36
N VAL A 77 4.66 -6.66 0.46
CA VAL A 77 3.88 -6.82 1.70
C VAL A 77 4.77 -7.26 2.86
N SER A 78 5.71 -8.18 2.62
CA SER A 78 6.68 -8.61 3.64
C SER A 78 7.59 -7.47 4.10
N GLN A 79 8.08 -6.63 3.17
CA GLN A 79 8.88 -5.45 3.54
C GLN A 79 8.06 -4.45 4.36
N ALA A 80 6.83 -4.14 3.95
CA ALA A 80 5.94 -3.26 4.71
C ALA A 80 5.75 -3.76 6.16
N TYR A 81 5.52 -5.06 6.33
CA TYR A 81 5.39 -5.66 7.66
C TYR A 81 6.65 -5.47 8.50
N ASN A 82 7.83 -5.66 7.90
CA ASN A 82 9.11 -5.46 8.58
C ASN A 82 9.31 -4.02 9.05
N PHE A 83 8.99 -3.02 8.22
CA PHE A 83 9.05 -1.62 8.63
C PHE A 83 8.14 -1.32 9.81
N LEU A 84 6.93 -1.88 9.84
CA LEU A 84 6.02 -1.73 10.97
C LEU A 84 6.53 -2.41 12.27
N ASN A 85 7.57 -3.24 12.23
CA ASN A 85 8.19 -3.75 13.47
C ASN A 85 9.03 -2.69 14.20
N TYR A 86 9.35 -1.57 13.54
CA TYR A 86 10.14 -0.47 14.09
C TYR A 86 9.30 0.76 14.46
N VAL A 87 7.97 0.68 14.36
CA VAL A 87 7.05 1.75 14.77
C VAL A 87 6.40 1.42 16.12
N GLU A 88 5.62 2.35 16.68
CA GLU A 88 4.89 2.14 17.92
C GLU A 88 3.87 0.99 17.85
N HIS A 89 3.58 0.38 19.00
CA HIS A 89 2.66 -0.75 19.11
C HIS A 89 1.26 -0.30 19.52
N THR A 90 0.65 0.57 18.71
CA THR A 90 -0.75 0.99 18.90
C THR A 90 -1.72 -0.07 18.35
N PRO A 91 -2.99 -0.09 18.80
CA PRO A 91 -4.01 -0.98 18.24
C PRO A 91 -4.13 -0.89 16.72
N GLU A 92 -4.02 0.32 16.17
CA GLU A 92 -4.09 0.60 14.73
C GLU A 92 -2.93 -0.07 13.98
N ILE A 93 -1.69 0.07 14.46
CA ILE A 93 -0.53 -0.59 13.85
C ILE A 93 -0.61 -2.11 13.96
N VAL A 94 -1.08 -2.64 15.10
CA VAL A 94 -1.32 -4.08 15.26
C VAL A 94 -2.35 -4.57 14.24
N ASN A 95 -3.43 -3.81 14.04
CA ASN A 95 -4.44 -4.15 13.05
C ASN A 95 -3.92 -4.03 11.61
N ALA A 96 -3.10 -3.02 11.30
CA ALA A 96 -2.43 -2.88 10.01
C ALA A 96 -1.55 -4.10 9.72
N LYS A 97 -0.74 -4.55 10.68
CA LYS A 97 0.07 -5.78 10.55
C LYS A 97 -0.79 -7.02 10.27
N LYS A 98 -1.91 -7.17 10.96
CA LYS A 98 -2.86 -8.28 10.71
C LYS A 98 -3.40 -8.24 9.27
N LEU A 99 -3.80 -7.05 8.81
CA LEU A 99 -4.30 -6.85 7.46
C LEU A 99 -3.22 -7.08 6.38
N LEU A 100 -1.94 -6.80 6.67
CA LEU A 100 -0.83 -7.17 5.78
C LEU A 100 -0.69 -8.69 5.65
N LEU A 101 -0.79 -9.42 6.77
CA LEU A 101 -0.73 -10.89 6.74
C LEU A 101 -1.91 -11.50 5.98
N GLU A 102 -3.13 -10.97 6.21
CA GLU A 102 -4.32 -11.37 5.47
C GLU A 102 -4.18 -11.06 3.96
N GLY A 103 -3.67 -9.87 3.62
CA GLY A 103 -3.36 -9.51 2.24
C GLY A 103 -2.33 -10.47 1.60
N ALA A 104 -1.29 -10.85 2.34
CA ALA A 104 -0.29 -11.82 1.88
C ALA A 104 -0.88 -13.22 1.65
N GLU A 105 -1.79 -13.67 2.51
CA GLU A 105 -2.53 -14.93 2.33
C GLU A 105 -3.36 -14.90 1.05
N PHE A 106 -4.10 -13.83 0.79
CA PHE A 106 -4.86 -13.68 -0.45
C PHE A 106 -3.97 -13.60 -1.70
N ILE A 107 -2.79 -12.97 -1.61
CA ILE A 107 -1.81 -12.96 -2.71
C ILE A 107 -1.34 -14.39 -3.03
N ASP A 108 -1.00 -15.17 -2.01
CA ASP A 108 -0.58 -16.58 -2.20
C ASP A 108 -1.73 -17.43 -2.77
N LEU A 109 -2.95 -17.27 -2.26
CA LEU A 109 -4.13 -17.94 -2.81
C LEU A 109 -4.36 -17.54 -4.27
N ALA A 110 -4.23 -16.27 -4.64
CA ALA A 110 -4.35 -15.80 -6.02
C ALA A 110 -3.30 -16.44 -6.94
N ALA A 111 -2.05 -16.54 -6.49
CA ALA A 111 -0.95 -17.09 -7.27
C ALA A 111 -1.10 -18.59 -7.58
N ARG A 112 -1.89 -19.31 -6.77
CA ARG A 112 -2.18 -20.74 -6.95
C ARG A 112 -3.38 -21.01 -7.85
N GLN A 113 -4.10 -19.98 -8.29
CA GLN A 113 -5.28 -20.17 -9.14
C GLN A 113 -4.90 -20.35 -10.60
N GLY A 114 -5.56 -21.30 -11.27
CA GLY A 114 -5.36 -21.58 -12.70
C GLY A 114 -6.24 -20.76 -13.65
N THR A 115 -7.14 -19.92 -13.13
CA THR A 115 -8.08 -19.14 -13.95
C THR A 115 -8.08 -17.66 -13.60
N SER A 116 -8.21 -16.82 -14.63
CA SER A 116 -8.25 -15.36 -14.52
C SER A 116 -9.26 -14.87 -13.47
N ASP A 117 -10.48 -15.41 -13.47
CA ASP A 117 -11.54 -15.00 -12.55
C ASP A 117 -11.23 -15.32 -11.09
N ARG A 118 -10.67 -16.49 -10.81
CA ARG A 118 -10.28 -16.85 -9.44
C ARG A 118 -9.06 -16.06 -8.97
N MET A 119 -8.12 -15.77 -9.86
CA MET A 119 -7.02 -14.85 -9.56
C MET A 119 -7.56 -13.47 -9.20
N ASN A 120 -8.51 -12.94 -9.98
CA ASN A 120 -9.16 -11.65 -9.70
C ASN A 120 -9.89 -11.65 -8.36
N PHE A 121 -10.61 -12.73 -8.03
CA PHE A 121 -11.30 -12.87 -6.75
C PHE A 121 -10.36 -12.62 -5.56
N TYR A 122 -9.26 -13.37 -5.48
CA TYR A 122 -8.31 -13.21 -4.38
C TYR A 122 -7.50 -11.92 -4.49
N THR A 123 -7.21 -11.44 -5.71
CA THR A 123 -6.53 -10.15 -5.91
C THR A 123 -7.37 -9.00 -5.37
N GLY A 124 -8.69 -9.00 -5.61
CA GLY A 124 -9.60 -7.99 -5.06
C GLY A 124 -9.65 -8.03 -3.53
N GLN A 125 -9.67 -9.23 -2.93
CA GLN A 125 -9.59 -9.38 -1.47
C GLN A 125 -8.26 -8.84 -0.91
N ALA A 126 -7.13 -9.18 -1.54
CA ALA A 126 -5.82 -8.66 -1.15
C ALA A 126 -5.77 -7.14 -1.19
N VAL A 127 -6.23 -6.52 -2.29
CA VAL A 127 -6.28 -5.04 -2.42
C VAL A 127 -7.08 -4.42 -1.27
N ARG A 128 -8.23 -4.99 -0.92
CA ARG A 128 -9.08 -4.49 0.17
C ARG A 128 -8.37 -4.56 1.53
N SER A 129 -7.70 -5.68 1.83
CA SER A 129 -6.94 -5.81 3.08
C SER A 129 -5.78 -4.81 3.13
N LEU A 130 -5.04 -4.67 2.03
CA LEU A 130 -3.91 -3.75 1.94
C LEU A 130 -4.33 -2.27 2.03
N SER A 131 -5.44 -1.86 1.38
CA SER A 131 -5.96 -0.49 1.52
C SER A 131 -6.44 -0.19 2.93
N SER A 132 -7.01 -1.20 3.61
CA SER A 132 -7.38 -1.08 5.02
C SER A 132 -6.15 -0.95 5.92
N ALA A 133 -5.03 -1.60 5.57
CA ALA A 133 -3.77 -1.42 6.28
C ALA A 133 -3.24 0.02 6.14
N ILE A 134 -3.27 0.60 4.92
CA ILE A 134 -2.92 2.02 4.71
C ILE A 134 -3.76 2.93 5.61
N TRP A 135 -5.08 2.72 5.64
CA TRP A 135 -5.98 3.49 6.51
C TRP A 135 -5.54 3.41 7.99
N ASN A 136 -5.26 2.20 8.50
CA ASN A 136 -4.86 2.04 9.90
C ASN A 136 -3.49 2.67 10.21
N ILE A 137 -2.54 2.68 9.26
CA ILE A 137 -1.23 3.30 9.49
C ILE A 137 -1.34 4.83 9.55
N GLY A 138 -2.20 5.43 8.72
CA GLY A 138 -2.31 6.87 8.55
C GLY A 138 -3.45 7.55 9.31
N VAL A 139 -4.28 6.80 10.06
CA VAL A 139 -5.44 7.39 10.74
C VAL A 139 -5.01 8.23 11.94
N ASN A 140 -5.58 9.42 12.06
CA ASN A 140 -5.51 10.26 13.25
C ASN A 140 -6.93 10.66 13.66
N TYR A 141 -7.36 10.24 14.84
CA TYR A 141 -8.73 10.47 15.32
C TYR A 141 -9.02 11.91 15.74
N ASN A 142 -7.99 12.72 15.97
CA ASN A 142 -8.15 14.14 16.29
C ASN A 142 -8.45 14.98 15.02
N GLU A 143 -8.15 14.44 13.84
CA GLU A 143 -8.32 15.09 12.55
C GLU A 143 -9.59 14.57 11.85
N GLN A 144 -10.76 14.95 12.38
CA GLN A 144 -12.05 14.36 11.97
C GLN A 144 -12.30 14.42 10.46
N ASN A 145 -12.05 15.55 9.80
CA ASN A 145 -12.26 15.70 8.36
C ASN A 145 -11.28 14.84 7.54
N LYS A 146 -10.01 14.75 7.94
CA LYS A 146 -9.04 13.84 7.29
C LYS A 146 -9.46 12.39 7.48
N LYS A 147 -9.88 12.00 8.69
CA LYS A 147 -10.39 10.65 8.96
C LYS A 147 -11.60 10.33 8.08
N GLN A 148 -12.60 11.21 7.98
CA GLN A 148 -13.76 11.00 7.11
C GLN A 148 -13.32 10.84 5.65
N ALA A 149 -12.39 11.67 5.17
CA ALA A 149 -11.84 11.52 3.83
C ALA A 149 -11.15 10.16 3.62
N GLN A 150 -10.40 9.67 4.62
CA GLN A 150 -9.81 8.33 4.58
C GLN A 150 -10.88 7.22 4.59
N ASP A 151 -11.93 7.36 5.42
CA ASP A 151 -13.05 6.40 5.50
C ASP A 151 -13.73 6.26 4.13
N PHE A 152 -14.06 7.37 3.49
CA PHE A 152 -14.69 7.38 2.16
C PHE A 152 -13.77 6.90 1.05
N THR A 153 -12.49 7.28 1.08
CA THR A 153 -11.51 6.78 0.10
C THR A 153 -11.33 5.27 0.24
N SER A 154 -11.20 4.76 1.47
CA SER A 154 -11.11 3.33 1.76
C SER A 154 -12.38 2.57 1.35
N TYR A 155 -13.56 3.15 1.60
CA TYR A 155 -14.83 2.58 1.14
C TYR A 155 -14.93 2.50 -0.39
N ALA A 156 -14.48 3.54 -1.10
CA ALA A 156 -14.44 3.54 -2.56
C ALA A 156 -13.53 2.42 -3.09
N ILE A 157 -12.32 2.29 -2.54
CA ILE A 157 -11.40 1.19 -2.89
C ILE A 157 -12.04 -0.16 -2.58
N GLY A 158 -12.66 -0.33 -1.41
CA GLY A 158 -13.36 -1.55 -1.03
C GLY A 158 -14.50 -1.92 -1.98
N SER A 159 -15.24 -0.94 -2.47
CA SER A 159 -16.29 -1.13 -3.48
C SER A 159 -15.68 -1.58 -4.82
N LEU A 160 -14.62 -0.94 -5.28
CA LEU A 160 -13.90 -1.35 -6.49
C LEU A 160 -13.31 -2.76 -6.37
N SER A 161 -12.72 -3.10 -5.23
CA SER A 161 -12.25 -4.45 -4.92
C SER A 161 -13.37 -5.48 -4.99
N ASN A 162 -14.55 -5.18 -4.44
CA ASN A 162 -15.73 -6.06 -4.56
C ASN A 162 -16.22 -6.19 -6.01
N SER A 163 -16.08 -5.15 -6.84
CA SER A 163 -16.34 -5.27 -8.27
C SER A 163 -15.38 -6.27 -8.92
N VAL A 164 -14.09 -6.22 -8.59
CA VAL A 164 -13.09 -7.16 -9.13
C VAL A 164 -13.42 -8.62 -8.77
N THR A 165 -13.98 -8.87 -7.59
CA THR A 165 -14.27 -10.25 -7.13
C THR A 165 -15.47 -10.91 -7.80
N THR A 166 -16.34 -10.14 -8.47
CA THR A 166 -17.50 -10.69 -9.20
C THR A 166 -17.21 -10.77 -10.70
N THR A 167 -17.82 -11.71 -11.42
CA THR A 167 -17.69 -11.84 -12.89
C THR A 167 -18.92 -11.30 -13.63
N ASN A 168 -20.04 -11.12 -12.92
CA ASN A 168 -21.29 -10.63 -13.48
C ASN A 168 -21.22 -9.12 -13.71
N VAL A 169 -21.48 -8.68 -14.94
CA VAL A 169 -21.41 -7.27 -15.36
C VAL A 169 -22.33 -6.36 -14.53
N SER A 170 -23.57 -6.78 -14.25
CA SER A 170 -24.51 -5.99 -13.46
C SER A 170 -24.05 -5.82 -12.02
N SER A 171 -23.53 -6.87 -11.40
CA SER A 171 -22.96 -6.81 -10.04
C SER A 171 -21.70 -5.93 -10.00
N LYS A 172 -20.81 -6.06 -10.99
CA LYS A 172 -19.63 -5.19 -11.14
C LYS A 172 -20.03 -3.72 -11.20
N LEU A 173 -20.98 -3.40 -12.10
CA LEU A 173 -21.45 -2.04 -12.30
C LEU A 173 -22.00 -1.45 -11.01
N LYS A 174 -22.81 -2.21 -10.25
CA LYS A 174 -23.35 -1.76 -8.97
C LYS A 174 -22.24 -1.34 -8.00
N PHE A 175 -21.20 -2.16 -7.86
CA PHE A 175 -20.08 -1.83 -6.98
C PHE A 175 -19.26 -0.63 -7.47
N ILE A 176 -19.03 -0.52 -8.78
CA ILE A 176 -18.34 0.64 -9.37
C ILE A 176 -19.14 1.93 -9.11
N GLN A 177 -20.47 1.89 -9.27
CA GLN A 177 -21.36 3.03 -9.03
C GLN A 177 -21.40 3.46 -7.56
N LEU A 178 -21.13 2.56 -6.61
CA LEU A 178 -20.99 2.91 -5.19
C LEU A 178 -19.67 3.65 -4.90
N ALA A 179 -18.63 3.43 -5.69
CA ALA A 179 -17.32 4.04 -5.45
C ALA A 179 -17.30 5.55 -5.77
N TYR A 180 -17.95 5.98 -6.86
CA TYR A 180 -17.96 7.37 -7.29
C TYR A 180 -18.46 8.36 -6.22
N PRO A 181 -19.66 8.20 -5.60
CA PRO A 181 -20.13 9.13 -4.59
C PRO A 181 -19.23 9.16 -3.35
N ALA A 182 -18.59 8.04 -2.99
CA ALA A 182 -17.62 8.02 -1.91
C ALA A 182 -16.36 8.83 -2.24
N VAL A 183 -15.84 8.76 -3.46
CA VAL A 183 -14.71 9.62 -3.88
C VAL A 183 -15.09 11.11 -3.82
N SER A 184 -16.31 11.46 -4.25
CA SER A 184 -16.82 12.84 -4.13
C SER A 184 -16.86 13.30 -2.67
N GLN A 185 -17.41 12.48 -1.77
CA GLN A 185 -17.48 12.82 -0.34
C GLN A 185 -16.08 12.96 0.27
N ALA A 186 -15.15 12.07 -0.08
CA ALA A 186 -13.76 12.19 0.36
C ALA A 186 -13.16 13.54 -0.07
N TYR A 187 -13.37 13.94 -1.32
CA TYR A 187 -12.90 15.24 -1.83
C TYR A 187 -13.50 16.41 -1.05
N ASP A 188 -14.81 16.36 -0.79
CA ASP A 188 -15.52 17.40 -0.05
C ASP A 188 -14.99 17.56 1.37
N PHE A 189 -14.74 16.47 2.10
CA PHE A 189 -14.12 16.53 3.43
C PHE A 189 -12.73 17.18 3.40
N LEU A 190 -11.94 16.93 2.36
CA LEU A 190 -10.63 17.56 2.21
C LEU A 190 -10.72 19.08 1.89
N ASN A 191 -11.88 19.64 1.58
CA ASN A 191 -12.06 21.10 1.48
C ASN A 191 -12.07 21.81 2.85
N TYR A 192 -12.22 21.05 3.94
CA TYR A 192 -12.28 21.56 5.30
C TYR A 192 -11.03 21.20 6.13
N VAL A 193 -9.89 20.94 5.48
CA VAL A 193 -8.61 20.66 6.13
C VAL A 193 -7.54 21.61 5.59
N GLU A 194 -6.44 21.75 6.31
CA GLU A 194 -5.29 22.54 5.86
C GLU A 194 -4.74 22.04 4.51
N HIS A 195 -4.41 22.98 3.63
CA HIS A 195 -3.93 22.70 2.27
C HIS A 195 -2.43 22.40 2.22
N THR A 196 -2.00 21.31 2.84
CA THR A 196 -0.63 20.81 2.70
C THR A 196 -0.38 20.24 1.30
N PRO A 197 0.90 20.09 0.86
CA PRO A 197 1.22 19.44 -0.41
C PRO A 197 0.59 18.06 -0.57
N GLU A 198 0.56 17.26 0.50
CA GLU A 198 -0.04 15.92 0.53
C GLU A 198 -1.55 15.99 0.31
N ILE A 199 -2.26 16.91 0.99
CA ILE A 199 -3.71 17.10 0.80
C ILE A 199 -4.03 17.58 -0.61
N VAL A 200 -3.24 18.50 -1.16
CA VAL A 200 -3.41 18.96 -2.55
C VAL A 200 -3.20 17.81 -3.52
N ASN A 201 -2.20 16.95 -3.28
CA ASN A 201 -1.95 15.78 -4.11
C ASN A 201 -3.08 14.74 -3.98
N ALA A 202 -3.55 14.47 -2.77
CA ALA A 202 -4.68 13.59 -2.51
C ALA A 202 -5.92 14.02 -3.30
N LYS A 203 -6.26 15.32 -3.28
CA LYS A 203 -7.38 15.87 -4.07
C LYS A 203 -7.23 15.60 -5.57
N LYS A 204 -6.03 15.83 -6.14
CA LYS A 204 -5.76 15.54 -7.56
C LYS A 204 -5.94 14.07 -7.88
N LEU A 205 -5.46 13.19 -7.00
CA LEU A 205 -5.59 11.74 -7.15
C LEU A 205 -7.05 11.28 -7.03
N LEU A 206 -7.83 11.85 -6.11
CA LEU A 206 -9.27 11.57 -5.99
C LEU A 206 -10.01 11.91 -7.29
N LEU A 207 -9.77 13.08 -7.87
CA LEU A 207 -10.38 13.48 -9.16
C LEU A 207 -9.99 12.51 -10.28
N LYS A 208 -8.70 12.18 -10.41
CA LYS A 208 -8.22 11.22 -11.41
C LYS A 208 -8.79 9.82 -11.19
N GLY A 209 -8.93 9.39 -9.94
CA GLY A 209 -9.58 8.13 -9.59
C GLY A 209 -11.05 8.11 -10.00
N ALA A 210 -11.77 9.22 -9.78
CA ALA A 210 -13.17 9.38 -10.19
C ALA A 210 -13.35 9.28 -11.72
N GLU A 211 -12.42 9.84 -12.52
CA GLU A 211 -12.42 9.70 -13.98
C GLU A 211 -12.36 8.21 -14.40
N PHE A 212 -11.48 7.42 -13.78
CA PHE A 212 -11.40 5.99 -14.08
C PHE A 212 -12.61 5.19 -13.59
N ILE A 213 -13.23 5.58 -12.48
CA ILE A 213 -14.49 4.98 -12.02
C ILE A 213 -15.60 5.23 -13.05
N ASP A 214 -15.74 6.45 -13.53
CA ASP A 214 -16.73 6.79 -14.56
C ASP A 214 -16.47 6.04 -15.87
N LEU A 215 -15.21 5.96 -16.30
CA LEU A 215 -14.82 5.13 -17.45
C LEU A 215 -15.19 3.65 -17.24
N ALA A 216 -14.93 3.09 -16.05
CA ALA A 216 -15.30 1.71 -15.73
C ALA A 216 -16.82 1.48 -15.79
N ALA A 217 -17.61 2.41 -15.26
CA ALA A 217 -19.08 2.31 -15.22
C ALA A 217 -19.72 2.33 -16.61
N ARG A 218 -19.05 2.92 -17.60
CA ARG A 218 -19.53 3.01 -19.00
C ARG A 218 -19.17 1.78 -19.84
N GLN A 219 -18.45 0.82 -19.28
CA GLN A 219 -18.04 -0.37 -20.04
C GLN A 219 -19.16 -1.40 -20.11
N GLY A 220 -19.25 -2.10 -21.25
CA GLY A 220 -20.23 -3.17 -21.45
C GLY A 220 -19.71 -4.58 -21.13
N THR A 221 -18.43 -4.73 -20.79
CA THR A 221 -17.80 -6.05 -20.56
C THR A 221 -17.01 -6.10 -19.26
N SER A 222 -17.01 -7.29 -18.64
CA SER A 222 -16.29 -7.57 -17.39
C SER A 222 -14.81 -7.19 -17.45
N ASP A 223 -14.11 -7.57 -18.53
CA ASP A 223 -12.68 -7.29 -18.68
C ASP A 223 -12.37 -5.80 -18.83
N ARG A 224 -13.21 -5.06 -19.56
CA ARG A 224 -13.03 -3.60 -19.69
C ARG A 224 -13.36 -2.87 -18.39
N MET A 225 -14.38 -3.34 -17.65
CA MET A 225 -14.66 -2.83 -16.30
C MET A 225 -13.45 -3.08 -15.38
N ASN A 226 -12.87 -4.29 -15.40
CA ASN A 226 -11.68 -4.62 -14.63
C ASN A 226 -10.48 -3.76 -15.02
N PHE A 227 -10.28 -3.51 -16.32
CA PHE A 227 -9.20 -2.67 -16.80
C PHE A 227 -9.24 -1.28 -16.13
N TYR A 228 -10.36 -0.56 -16.22
CA TYR A 228 -10.45 0.77 -15.62
C TYR A 228 -10.53 0.73 -14.08
N THR A 229 -11.15 -0.30 -13.51
CA THR A 229 -11.14 -0.51 -12.05
C THR A 229 -9.71 -0.71 -11.53
N GLY A 230 -8.90 -1.50 -12.23
CA GLY A 230 -7.47 -1.69 -11.94
C GLY A 230 -6.63 -0.44 -12.20
N GLN A 231 -7.08 0.54 -12.99
CA GLN A 231 -6.43 1.85 -13.07
C GLN A 231 -6.84 2.77 -11.91
N ALA A 232 -8.09 2.70 -11.45
CA ALA A 232 -8.62 3.53 -10.36
C ALA A 232 -8.06 3.16 -8.98
N ILE A 233 -8.02 1.86 -8.66
CA ILE A 233 -7.55 1.33 -7.36
C ILE A 233 -6.19 1.90 -6.92
N PRO A 234 -5.12 1.84 -7.73
CA PRO A 234 -3.81 2.32 -7.28
C PRO A 234 -3.79 3.83 -7.05
N ILE A 235 -4.51 4.59 -7.88
CA ILE A 235 -4.62 6.05 -7.76
C ILE A 235 -5.34 6.44 -6.46
N LEU A 236 -6.44 5.75 -6.13
CA LEU A 236 -7.17 6.00 -4.89
C LEU A 236 -6.38 5.52 -3.67
N SER A 237 -5.62 4.43 -3.80
CA SER A 237 -4.69 3.98 -2.76
C SER A 237 -3.61 5.02 -2.49
N SER A 238 -3.06 5.64 -3.54
CA SER A 238 -2.14 6.76 -3.39
C SER A 238 -2.82 7.95 -2.73
N ALA A 239 -4.07 8.28 -3.09
CA ALA A 239 -4.80 9.34 -2.40
C ALA A 239 -4.94 9.06 -0.90
N LEU A 240 -5.34 7.83 -0.55
CA LEU A 240 -5.45 7.38 0.84
C LEU A 240 -4.12 7.49 1.59
N LYS A 241 -3.02 7.07 0.95
CA LYS A 241 -1.65 7.23 1.48
C LYS A 241 -1.35 8.70 1.75
N GLN A 242 -1.59 9.60 0.80
CA GLN A 242 -1.30 11.03 0.95
C GLN A 242 -2.10 11.66 2.10
N ILE A 243 -3.38 11.31 2.25
CA ILE A 243 -4.18 11.77 3.40
C ILE A 243 -3.57 11.26 4.71
N GLY A 244 -3.16 9.99 4.76
CA GLY A 244 -2.50 9.41 5.92
C GLY A 244 -1.16 10.06 6.26
N LEU A 245 -0.31 10.33 5.26
CA LEU A 245 0.98 11.00 5.43
C LEU A 245 0.83 12.43 5.94
N SER A 246 -0.26 13.12 5.63
CA SER A 246 -0.54 14.46 6.19
C SER A 246 -0.81 14.47 7.71
N ASN A 247 -0.80 13.30 8.36
CA ASN A 247 -0.90 13.13 9.81
C ASN A 247 0.41 12.65 10.46
N ILE A 248 1.46 12.40 9.65
CA ILE A 248 2.74 11.79 10.04
C ILE A 248 3.89 12.78 9.75
#